data_AF-A0A2I2YNF4-F1
#
_entry.id   AF-A0A2I2YNF4-F1
#
_cell.length_a   1.000
_cell.length_b   1.000
_cell.length_c   1.000
_cell.angle_alpha   90.00
_cell.angle_beta   90.00
_cell.angle_gamma   90.00
#
_symmetry.space_group_name_H-M   'P 1'
#
loop_
_entity.id
_entity.type
_entity.pdbx_description
1 polymer ?
#
loop_
_entity_poly.entity_id
_entity_poly.type
_entity_poly.pdbx_seq_one_letter_code
_entity_poly.pdbx_strand_id
1 'polypeptide(L)'
;MAGQRTCQRRSSRAGPRKMQEPPKSIEEFLKFQNWDYWPREIHFRDDDKWSCALKKIKEDSSFVSIYTHLWENVPRIFEALLIMESKLKEYSLILQNHTSEIFKWKSMISETSSYRKLEQYEEFLKKYHKKKKIMGVWGMEPHSVAQAGVQRNRGSLQPLPPRFK
;
A
#
# COMPACT_ATOMS: atom_id res chain seq x y z
N MET A 1 73.00 58.10 -2.93
CA MET A 1 73.12 57.98 -1.46
C MET A 1 72.07 56.98 -0.98
N ALA A 2 72.40 55.70 -0.95
CA ALA A 2 71.51 54.63 -0.47
C ALA A 2 72.30 53.72 0.46
N GLY A 3 72.08 53.85 1.77
CA GLY A 3 72.73 53.03 2.79
C GLY A 3 71.90 51.78 3.08
N GLN A 4 72.38 50.62 2.64
CA GLN A 4 71.86 49.31 3.03
C GLN A 4 72.14 49.06 4.52
N ARG A 5 71.09 48.79 5.31
CA ARG A 5 71.22 48.24 6.66
C ARG A 5 71.15 46.72 6.58
N THR A 6 72.28 46.05 6.75
CA THR A 6 72.37 44.60 6.84
C THR A 6 71.97 44.15 8.25
N CYS A 7 70.89 43.37 8.36
CA CYS A 7 70.57 42.64 9.58
C CYS A 7 71.56 41.47 9.72
N GLN A 8 72.61 41.63 10.52
CA GLN A 8 73.49 40.54 10.90
C GLN A 8 72.71 39.56 11.81
N ARG A 9 72.24 38.48 11.22
CA ARG A 9 71.72 37.32 11.95
C ARG A 9 72.89 36.68 12.68
N ARG A 10 72.97 36.85 14.00
CA ARG A 10 73.92 36.10 14.85
C ARG A 10 73.62 34.62 14.67
N SER A 11 74.40 33.95 13.83
CA SER A 11 74.41 32.50 13.74
C SER A 11 75.16 32.00 14.96
N SER A 12 74.44 31.72 16.04
CA SER A 12 74.95 30.93 17.15
C SER A 12 75.33 29.57 16.60
N ARG A 13 76.64 29.33 16.39
CA ARG A 13 77.22 28.01 16.13
C ARG A 13 76.89 27.10 17.32
N ALA A 14 75.76 26.42 17.25
CA ALA A 14 75.57 25.17 17.95
C ALA A 14 76.06 24.07 17.00
N GLY A 15 76.93 23.17 17.48
CA GLY A 15 77.30 21.97 16.75
C GLY A 15 76.07 21.12 16.38
N PRO A 16 76.23 20.02 15.63
CA PRO A 16 75.10 19.19 15.22
C PRO A 16 74.35 18.75 16.47
N ARG A 17 73.16 19.32 16.69
CA ARG A 17 72.26 18.84 17.74
C ARG A 17 71.89 17.43 17.30
N LYS A 18 72.33 16.42 18.06
CA LYS A 18 71.78 15.06 17.94
C LYS A 18 70.26 15.23 17.99
N MET A 19 69.57 14.89 16.90
CA MET A 19 68.11 14.90 16.90
C MET A 19 67.68 13.96 18.02
N GLN A 20 66.97 14.48 19.01
CA GLN A 20 66.41 13.63 20.05
C GLN A 20 65.45 12.66 19.37
N GLU A 21 65.50 11.40 19.80
CA GLU A 21 64.55 10.40 19.33
C GLU A 21 63.12 10.86 19.66
N PRO A 22 62.14 10.57 18.80
CA PRO A 22 60.75 10.89 19.09
C PRO A 22 60.32 10.26 20.42
N PRO A 23 59.50 10.95 21.23
CA PRO A 23 58.98 10.39 22.47
C PRO A 23 58.25 9.08 22.19
N LYS A 24 58.56 8.02 22.96
CA LYS A 24 58.02 6.66 22.72
C LYS A 24 56.72 6.42 23.48
N SER A 25 56.43 7.25 24.48
CA SER A 25 55.19 7.18 25.27
C SER A 25 54.59 8.57 25.50
N ILE A 26 53.30 8.59 25.89
CA ILE A 26 52.58 9.82 26.23
C ILE A 26 53.24 10.51 27.44
N GLU A 27 53.81 9.75 28.38
CA GLU A 27 54.50 10.29 29.55
C GLU A 27 55.81 10.99 29.17
N GLU A 28 56.59 10.39 28.27
CA GLU A 28 57.79 11.03 27.74
C GLU A 28 57.42 12.30 26.97
N PHE A 29 56.37 12.24 26.14
CA PHE A 29 55.88 13.38 25.38
C PHE A 29 55.45 14.54 26.30
N LEU A 30 54.62 14.26 27.30
CA LEU A 30 54.17 15.26 28.27
C LEU A 30 55.36 15.85 29.02
N LYS A 31 56.33 15.02 29.41
CA LYS A 31 57.58 15.46 30.05
C LYS A 31 58.41 16.40 29.17
N PHE A 32 58.52 16.11 27.87
CA PHE A 32 59.21 16.99 26.93
C PHE A 32 58.51 18.33 26.73
N GLN A 33 57.20 18.38 26.91
CA GLN A 33 56.41 19.62 26.86
C GLN A 33 56.30 20.31 28.23
N ASN A 34 56.99 19.82 29.27
CA ASN A 34 56.86 20.27 30.66
C ASN A 34 55.41 20.19 31.20
N TRP A 35 54.62 19.22 30.72
CA TRP A 35 53.22 18.96 31.11
C TRP A 35 53.10 17.69 31.96
N ASP A 36 54.12 17.40 32.74
CA ASP A 36 54.21 16.25 33.64
C ASP A 36 53.07 16.26 34.69
N TYR A 37 52.55 17.45 34.99
CA TYR A 37 51.44 17.71 35.88
C TYR A 37 50.06 17.47 35.25
N TRP A 38 50.02 17.11 33.96
CA TRP A 38 48.76 16.92 33.24
C TRP A 38 47.89 15.89 33.97
N PRO A 39 46.60 16.19 34.22
CA PRO A 39 45.72 15.29 34.95
C PRO A 39 45.63 13.94 34.24
N ARG A 40 46.01 12.87 34.95
CA ARG A 40 45.95 11.49 34.44
C ARG A 40 44.53 10.94 34.52
N GLU A 41 43.86 11.22 35.63
CA GLU A 41 42.43 10.96 35.80
C GLU A 41 41.66 12.28 35.90
N ILE A 42 40.70 12.46 35.00
CA ILE A 42 39.72 13.55 35.08
C ILE A 42 38.48 12.96 35.77
N HIS A 43 38.26 13.33 37.02
CA HIS A 43 37.02 12.98 37.72
C HIS A 43 35.94 13.99 37.34
N PHE A 44 34.91 13.56 36.63
CA PHE A 44 33.78 14.43 36.35
C PHE A 44 32.87 14.46 37.58
N ARG A 45 32.53 15.66 38.03
CA ARG A 45 31.67 15.88 39.21
C ARG A 45 30.30 15.17 39.11
N ASP A 46 29.83 14.91 37.88
CA ASP A 46 28.54 14.31 37.56
C ASP A 46 28.67 12.88 36.96
N ASP A 47 29.63 12.07 37.40
CA ASP A 47 29.87 10.73 36.87
C ASP A 47 28.62 9.82 36.87
N ASP A 48 27.77 9.92 37.91
CA ASP A 48 26.50 9.19 37.99
C ASP A 48 25.51 9.59 36.89
N LYS A 49 25.49 10.88 36.52
CA LYS A 49 24.62 11.40 35.45
C LYS A 49 25.13 10.97 34.08
N TRP A 50 26.44 11.01 33.88
CA TRP A 50 27.09 10.56 32.64
C TRP A 50 26.92 9.07 32.42
N SER A 51 27.08 8.26 33.47
CA SER A 51 26.85 6.81 33.39
C SER A 51 25.38 6.47 33.11
N CYS A 52 24.43 7.20 33.71
CA CYS A 52 23.00 7.06 33.39
C CYS A 52 22.71 7.40 31.92
N ALA A 53 23.27 8.51 31.41
CA ALA A 53 23.08 8.91 30.03
C ALA A 53 23.70 7.90 29.05
N LEU A 54 24.90 7.41 29.35
CA LEU A 54 25.58 6.39 28.56
C LEU A 54 24.77 5.08 28.52
N LYS A 55 24.21 4.67 29.67
CA LYS A 55 23.36 3.48 29.76
C LYS A 55 22.10 3.63 28.92
N LYS A 56 21.42 4.78 29.00
CA LYS A 56 20.25 5.09 28.16
C LYS A 56 20.59 5.04 26.67
N ILE A 57 21.65 5.72 26.26
CA ILE A 57 22.11 5.72 24.86
C ILE A 57 22.39 4.29 24.40
N LYS A 58 23.06 3.48 25.23
CA LYS A 58 23.35 2.08 24.93
C LYS A 58 22.07 1.24 24.78
N GLU A 59 21.11 1.42 25.67
CA GLU A 59 19.81 0.74 25.65
C GLU A 59 18.98 1.16 24.42
N ASP A 60 18.94 2.46 24.10
CA ASP A 60 18.23 3.00 22.95
C ASP A 60 18.89 2.58 21.62
N SER A 61 20.23 2.50 21.60
CA SER A 61 21.00 1.98 20.46
C SER A 61 21.07 0.45 20.39
N SER A 62 20.44 -0.24 21.35
CA SER A 62 20.38 -1.70 21.36
C SER A 62 19.71 -2.18 20.08
N PHE A 63 20.25 -3.26 19.51
CA PHE A 63 19.61 -3.95 18.40
C PHE A 63 18.13 -4.25 18.68
N VAL A 64 17.81 -4.69 19.89
CA VAL A 64 16.43 -5.02 20.29
C VAL A 64 15.54 -3.77 20.26
N SER A 65 16.01 -2.66 20.83
CA SER A 65 15.26 -1.39 20.88
C SER A 65 15.00 -0.84 19.48
N ILE A 66 16.05 -0.81 18.65
CA ILE A 66 15.95 -0.39 17.24
C ILE A 66 14.99 -1.30 16.48
N TYR A 67 15.13 -2.61 16.63
CA TYR A 67 14.28 -3.58 15.94
C TYR A 67 12.80 -3.44 16.33
N THR A 68 12.49 -3.37 17.63
CA THR A 68 11.10 -3.22 18.10
C THR A 68 10.50 -1.91 17.63
N HIS A 69 11.27 -0.82 17.71
CA HIS A 69 10.79 0.49 17.28
C HIS A 69 10.47 0.50 15.77
N LEU A 70 11.35 -0.05 14.93
CA LEU A 70 11.11 -0.17 13.50
C LEU A 70 9.93 -1.11 13.20
N TRP A 71 9.80 -2.21 13.93
CA TRP A 71 8.73 -3.19 13.76
C TRP A 71 7.34 -2.62 14.06
N GLU A 72 7.24 -1.73 15.05
CA GLU A 72 5.99 -1.08 15.47
C GLU A 72 5.63 0.14 14.60
N ASN A 73 6.63 0.93 14.17
CA ASN A 73 6.38 2.23 13.53
C ASN A 73 6.48 2.22 12.00
N VAL A 74 7.14 1.22 11.40
CA VAL A 74 7.28 1.15 9.94
C VAL A 74 6.17 0.26 9.36
N PRO A 75 5.25 0.82 8.54
CA PRO A 75 4.25 0.03 7.85
C PRO A 75 4.93 -1.05 7.00
N ARG A 76 4.55 -2.30 7.23
CA ARG A 76 5.18 -3.40 6.52
C ARG A 76 4.65 -3.45 5.10
N ILE A 77 5.59 -3.46 4.17
CA ILE A 77 5.33 -3.74 2.76
C ILE A 77 4.51 -5.03 2.63
N PHE A 78 4.77 -6.02 3.50
CA PHE A 78 4.02 -7.28 3.54
C PHE A 78 2.54 -7.12 3.94
N GLU A 79 2.18 -6.17 4.81
CA GLU A 79 0.76 -5.95 5.18
C GLU A 79 -0.03 -5.39 4.01
N ALA A 80 0.54 -4.39 3.31
CA ALA A 80 -0.08 -3.85 2.09
C ALA A 80 -0.21 -4.93 1.00
N LEU A 81 0.81 -5.78 0.84
CA LEU A 81 0.77 -6.92 -0.07
C LEU A 81 -0.32 -7.93 0.32
N LEU A 82 -0.44 -8.28 1.60
CA LEU A 82 -1.48 -9.19 2.10
C LEU A 82 -2.89 -8.64 1.87
N ILE A 83 -3.11 -7.34 2.14
CA ILE A 83 -4.39 -6.67 1.88
C ILE A 83 -4.71 -6.69 0.38
N MET A 84 -3.74 -6.38 -0.48
CA MET A 84 -3.94 -6.42 -1.93
C MET A 84 -4.24 -7.83 -2.43
N GLU A 85 -3.52 -8.84 -1.95
CA GLU A 85 -3.74 -10.24 -2.32
C GLU A 85 -5.15 -10.72 -1.89
N SER A 86 -5.58 -10.35 -0.69
CA SER A 86 -6.93 -10.64 -0.19
C SER A 86 -8.01 -10.03 -1.09
N LYS A 87 -7.88 -8.74 -1.43
CA LYS A 87 -8.82 -8.06 -2.34
C LYS A 87 -8.83 -8.66 -3.74
N LEU A 88 -7.66 -9.06 -4.25
CA LEU A 88 -7.55 -9.67 -5.58
C LEU A 88 -8.25 -11.03 -5.63
N LYS A 89 -8.14 -11.82 -4.55
CA LYS A 89 -8.91 -13.08 -4.40
C LYS A 89 -10.42 -12.82 -4.36
N GLU A 90 -10.88 -11.80 -3.63
CA GLU A 90 -12.29 -11.42 -3.58
C GLU A 90 -12.83 -11.04 -4.98
N TYR A 91 -12.11 -10.19 -5.70
CA TYR A 91 -12.51 -9.79 -7.06
C TYR A 91 -12.47 -10.94 -8.06
N SER A 92 -11.49 -11.85 -7.93
CA SER A 92 -11.43 -13.07 -8.74
C SER A 92 -12.68 -13.93 -8.55
N LEU A 93 -13.12 -14.13 -7.29
CA LEU A 93 -14.33 -14.88 -6.98
C LEU A 93 -15.58 -14.21 -7.57
N ILE A 94 -15.70 -12.89 -7.41
CA ILE A 94 -16.81 -12.11 -7.98
C ILE A 94 -16.84 -12.24 -9.51
N LEU A 95 -15.68 -12.10 -10.16
CA LEU A 95 -15.56 -12.22 -11.61
C LEU A 95 -15.93 -13.62 -12.10
N GLN A 96 -15.48 -14.67 -11.40
CA GLN A 96 -15.87 -16.04 -11.71
C GLN A 96 -17.38 -16.23 -11.61
N ASN A 97 -18.01 -15.75 -10.53
CA ASN A 97 -19.47 -15.84 -10.35
C ASN A 97 -20.23 -15.13 -11.48
N HIS A 98 -19.83 -13.92 -11.85
CA HIS A 98 -20.45 -13.20 -12.96
C HIS A 98 -20.26 -13.92 -14.30
N THR A 99 -19.06 -14.46 -14.54
CA THR A 99 -18.75 -15.20 -15.78
C THR A 99 -19.61 -16.46 -15.88
N SER A 100 -19.80 -17.19 -14.76
CA SER A 100 -20.68 -18.36 -14.69
C SER A 100 -22.14 -18.01 -14.99
N GLU A 101 -22.67 -16.91 -14.43
CA GLU A 101 -24.04 -16.46 -14.72
C GLU A 101 -24.20 -16.06 -16.20
N ILE A 102 -23.24 -15.32 -16.77
CA ILE A 102 -23.25 -14.94 -18.19
C ILE A 102 -23.25 -16.20 -19.07
N PHE A 103 -22.41 -17.19 -18.74
CA PHE A 103 -22.34 -18.43 -19.49
C PHE A 103 -23.64 -19.23 -19.39
N LYS A 104 -24.26 -19.27 -18.20
CA LYS A 104 -25.58 -19.87 -18.01
C LYS A 104 -26.63 -19.19 -18.89
N TRP A 105 -26.68 -17.86 -18.92
CA TRP A 105 -27.62 -17.12 -19.78
C TRP A 105 -27.34 -17.36 -21.26
N LYS A 106 -26.07 -17.41 -21.66
CA LYS A 106 -25.67 -17.74 -23.04
C LYS A 106 -26.14 -19.15 -23.43
N SER A 107 -25.97 -20.13 -22.54
CA SER A 107 -26.44 -21.50 -22.74
C SER A 107 -27.95 -21.54 -22.95
N MET A 108 -28.73 -20.87 -22.10
CA MET A 108 -30.20 -20.74 -22.24
C MET A 108 -30.61 -20.14 -23.59
N ILE A 109 -29.88 -19.11 -24.07
CA ILE A 109 -30.15 -18.47 -25.37
C ILE A 109 -29.83 -19.41 -26.54
N SER A 110 -28.75 -20.20 -26.43
CA SER A 110 -28.30 -21.11 -27.50
C SER A 110 -29.09 -22.42 -27.58
N GLU A 111 -29.85 -22.78 -26.54
CA GLU A 111 -30.54 -24.09 -26.49
C GLU A 111 -31.61 -24.19 -27.59
N THR A 112 -31.56 -25.30 -28.35
CA THR A 112 -32.32 -25.51 -29.60
C THR A 112 -33.75 -26.00 -29.37
N SER A 113 -34.07 -26.54 -28.19
CA SER A 113 -35.41 -27.05 -27.86
C SER A 113 -36.32 -25.94 -27.35
N SER A 114 -37.37 -25.59 -28.10
CA SER A 114 -38.25 -24.44 -27.83
C SER A 114 -39.01 -24.53 -26.49
N TYR A 115 -39.36 -25.73 -26.03
CA TYR A 115 -40.16 -25.93 -24.82
C TYR A 115 -39.36 -25.72 -23.52
N ARG A 116 -38.19 -26.38 -23.36
CA ARG A 116 -37.31 -26.19 -22.18
C ARG A 116 -36.85 -24.73 -22.04
N LYS A 117 -36.64 -24.08 -23.18
CA LYS A 117 -36.22 -22.69 -23.26
C LYS A 117 -37.28 -21.74 -22.67
N LEU A 118 -38.56 -21.98 -22.94
CA LEU A 118 -39.66 -21.18 -22.40
C LEU A 118 -39.77 -21.32 -20.87
N GLU A 119 -39.69 -22.55 -20.37
CA GLU A 119 -39.76 -22.87 -18.93
C GLU A 119 -38.61 -22.21 -18.15
N GLN A 120 -37.38 -22.30 -18.66
CA GLN A 120 -36.20 -21.63 -18.07
C GLN A 120 -36.32 -20.10 -18.07
N TYR A 121 -36.87 -19.49 -19.13
CA TYR A 121 -37.10 -18.04 -19.17
C TYR A 121 -38.18 -17.60 -18.18
N GLU A 122 -39.23 -18.40 -18.00
CA GLU A 122 -40.28 -18.11 -17.01
C GLU A 122 -39.72 -18.11 -15.58
N GLU A 123 -38.88 -19.09 -15.24
CA GLU A 123 -38.18 -19.16 -13.95
C GLU A 123 -37.20 -17.99 -13.75
N PHE A 124 -36.46 -17.63 -14.80
CA PHE A 124 -35.55 -16.47 -14.78
C PHE A 124 -36.31 -15.17 -14.50
N LEU A 125 -37.43 -14.96 -15.19
CA LEU A 125 -38.29 -13.80 -14.97
C LEU A 125 -38.83 -13.79 -13.54
N LYS A 126 -39.33 -14.91 -13.03
CA LYS A 126 -39.81 -15.02 -11.63
C LYS A 126 -38.73 -14.65 -10.60
N LYS A 127 -37.48 -15.04 -10.82
CA LYS A 127 -36.35 -14.73 -9.90
C LYS A 127 -36.06 -13.24 -9.79
N TYR A 128 -36.12 -12.50 -10.91
CA TYR A 128 -35.75 -11.08 -10.95
C TYR A 128 -36.95 -10.12 -10.94
N HIS A 129 -38.18 -10.63 -11.03
CA HIS A 129 -39.37 -9.80 -10.93
C HIS A 129 -39.59 -9.32 -9.48
N LYS A 130 -39.05 -8.15 -9.14
CA LYS A 130 -39.59 -7.37 -8.02
C LYS A 130 -40.99 -6.91 -8.40
N LYS A 131 -42.00 -7.35 -7.64
CA LYS A 131 -43.40 -6.95 -7.79
C LYS A 131 -43.50 -5.42 -7.65
N LYS A 132 -43.38 -4.67 -8.76
CA LYS A 132 -43.75 -3.26 -8.79
C LYS A 132 -45.27 -3.20 -8.75
N LYS A 133 -45.83 -2.80 -7.60
CA LYS A 133 -47.23 -2.42 -7.49
C LYS A 133 -47.38 -1.12 -8.29
N ILE A 134 -47.65 -1.23 -9.59
CA ILE A 134 -48.03 -0.05 -10.39
C ILE A 134 -49.42 0.31 -9.88
N MET A 135 -49.48 1.29 -8.98
CA MET A 135 -50.74 1.93 -8.60
C MET A 135 -51.23 2.66 -9.84
N GLY A 136 -52.19 2.06 -10.54
CA GLY A 136 -52.82 2.69 -11.68
C GLY A 136 -53.54 3.96 -11.22
N VAL A 137 -53.11 5.12 -11.73
CA VAL A 137 -53.96 6.31 -11.78
C VAL A 137 -54.98 6.06 -12.88
N TRP A 138 -55.94 5.18 -12.61
CA TRP A 138 -57.21 5.16 -13.33
C TRP A 138 -58.24 5.75 -12.38
N GLY A 139 -58.29 7.07 -12.36
CA GLY A 139 -59.49 7.76 -11.92
C GLY A 139 -60.55 7.56 -12.98
N MET A 140 -61.31 6.47 -12.88
CA MET A 140 -62.67 6.39 -13.42
C MET A 140 -63.39 5.23 -12.74
N GLU A 141 -64.51 5.57 -12.10
CA GLU A 141 -65.37 4.71 -11.29
C GLU A 141 -65.90 3.46 -12.03
N PRO A 142 -66.25 2.40 -11.29
CA PRO A 142 -66.92 1.24 -11.84
C PRO A 142 -68.40 1.54 -12.09
N HIS A 143 -68.79 1.71 -13.35
CA HIS A 143 -70.16 1.48 -13.76
C HIS A 143 -70.30 0.07 -14.31
N SER A 144 -71.01 -0.74 -13.53
CA SER A 144 -71.55 -2.05 -13.89
C SER A 144 -72.48 -1.93 -15.10
N VAL A 145 -72.15 -2.63 -16.20
CA VAL A 145 -73.13 -2.95 -17.26
C VAL A 145 -72.95 -4.42 -17.68
N ALA A 146 -74.11 -5.04 -17.85
CA ALA A 146 -74.40 -6.44 -17.91
C ALA A 146 -73.86 -7.19 -19.16
N GLN A 147 -73.93 -8.51 -19.03
CA GLN A 147 -73.76 -9.54 -20.06
C GLN A 147 -74.20 -9.14 -21.47
N ALA A 148 -73.36 -9.43 -22.46
CA ALA A 148 -73.78 -9.86 -23.78
C ALA A 148 -72.70 -10.79 -24.37
N GLY A 149 -73.03 -12.09 -24.49
CA GLY A 149 -72.15 -13.06 -25.13
C GLY A 149 -72.15 -12.88 -26.64
N VAL A 150 -70.98 -13.02 -27.29
CA VAL A 150 -70.88 -13.32 -28.73
C VAL A 150 -69.68 -14.22 -29.00
N GLN A 151 -70.01 -15.37 -29.57
CA GLN A 151 -69.23 -16.47 -30.12
C GLN A 151 -68.12 -16.01 -31.11
N ARG A 152 -66.87 -16.41 -30.87
CA ARG A 152 -65.76 -16.24 -31.84
C ARG A 152 -65.76 -17.43 -32.82
N ASN A 153 -66.34 -17.23 -34.00
CA ASN A 153 -66.23 -18.17 -35.11
C ASN A 153 -64.79 -18.16 -35.68
N ARG A 154 -64.22 -19.36 -35.87
CA ARG A 154 -63.00 -19.60 -36.66
C ARG A 154 -63.33 -19.43 -38.15
N GLY A 155 -62.72 -18.45 -38.81
CA GLY A 155 -62.84 -18.22 -40.25
C GLY A 155 -61.46 -18.25 -40.93
N SER A 156 -61.37 -18.97 -42.04
CA SER A 156 -60.21 -19.37 -42.82
C SER A 156 -59.32 -18.24 -43.37
N LEU A 157 -58.00 -18.44 -43.35
CA LEU A 157 -57.05 -17.72 -44.19
C LEU A 157 -56.89 -18.48 -45.53
N GLN A 158 -57.38 -17.91 -46.63
CA GLN A 158 -57.06 -18.37 -47.99
C GLN A 158 -55.66 -17.89 -48.42
N PRO A 159 -54.89 -18.66 -49.22
CA PRO A 159 -53.61 -18.20 -49.77
C PRO A 159 -53.79 -17.35 -51.04
N LEU A 160 -52.92 -16.34 -51.20
CA LEU A 160 -52.86 -15.49 -52.40
C LEU A 160 -52.18 -16.21 -53.58
N PRO A 161 -52.60 -15.96 -54.84
CA PRO A 161 -52.04 -16.65 -56.01
C PRO A 161 -50.66 -16.10 -56.43
N PRO A 162 -49.83 -16.94 -57.09
CA PRO A 162 -48.47 -16.58 -57.47
C PRO A 162 -48.43 -15.61 -58.65
N ARG A 163 -47.56 -14.59 -58.55
CA ARG A 163 -47.20 -13.71 -59.66
C ARG A 163 -46.18 -14.41 -60.56
N PHE A 164 -46.57 -14.69 -61.79
CA PHE A 164 -45.65 -15.08 -62.87
C PHE A 164 -44.74 -13.90 -63.25
N LYS A 165 -43.46 -14.19 -63.47
CA LYS A 165 -42.53 -13.42 -64.31
C LYS A 165 -42.05 -14.34 -65.41
#